data_AF-X1USJ7-F1
#
_entry.id   AF-X1USJ7-F1
#
_cell.length_a   1.000
_cell.length_b   1.000
_cell.length_c   1.000
_cell.angle_alpha   90.00
_cell.angle_beta   90.00
_cell.angle_gamma   90.00
#
_symmetry.space_group_name_H-M   'P 1'
#
loop_
_entity.id
_entity.type
_entity.pdbx_description
1 polymer ?
#
loop_
_entity_poly.entity_id
_entity_poly.type
_entity_poly.pdbx_seq_one_letter_code
_entity_poly.pdbx_strand_id
1 'polypeptide(L)'
;EVERYGNRTLSGFLRMVGAEMPMTSDQVIWSEQNRLHISYDNMTANGAGTILTLSATAGQNMVISVNDTVVVLDTGTGASGKAIVTAVAAGGPGAGAITVQAWDGVQYTAANNFNSGSLKVFVYGSAYSKGRSTVGTGADAARVSVDPSFTQYANSPVIIRNQYVVNGSDMAQIGWVEVATEDGASGYLWYLKAESETRLRFEDYLEMVCVEGELNVAAGAGDYQIDKLPGTEG
;
A
#
# COMPACT_ATOMS: atom_id res chain seq x y z
N GLU A 1 -21.86 48.91 -28.50
CA GLU A 1 -22.31 47.69 -29.19
C GLU A 1 -21.20 47.31 -30.17
N VAL A 2 -20.49 46.23 -29.88
CA VAL A 2 -19.39 45.74 -30.73
C VAL A 2 -19.78 44.34 -31.17
N GLU A 3 -20.28 44.26 -32.39
CA GLU A 3 -20.51 43.00 -33.06
C GLU A 3 -19.16 42.47 -33.55
N ARG A 4 -18.83 41.24 -33.14
CA ARG A 4 -17.67 40.52 -33.68
C ARG A 4 -18.11 39.16 -34.19
N TYR A 5 -18.03 39.01 -35.50
CA TYR A 5 -18.38 37.83 -36.28
C TYR A 5 -17.40 36.67 -36.03
N GLY A 6 -17.95 35.46 -35.89
CA GLY A 6 -17.21 34.20 -36.04
C GLY A 6 -17.53 33.18 -34.95
N ASN A 7 -18.08 32.02 -35.35
CA ASN A 7 -18.28 30.88 -34.45
C ASN A 7 -16.92 30.26 -34.09
N ARG A 8 -16.19 30.90 -33.17
CA ARG A 8 -14.96 30.35 -32.60
C ARG A 8 -15.36 29.30 -31.59
N THR A 9 -15.33 28.04 -31.99
CA THR A 9 -15.55 26.88 -31.10
C THR A 9 -14.77 27.08 -29.80
N LEU A 10 -15.41 26.80 -28.66
CA LEU A 10 -14.83 26.90 -27.30
C LEU A 10 -13.41 26.29 -27.22
N SER A 11 -13.17 25.23 -28.00
CA SER A 11 -11.88 24.53 -28.16
C SER A 11 -10.72 25.42 -28.65
N GLY A 12 -10.98 26.36 -29.57
CA GLY A 12 -9.97 27.29 -30.08
C GLY A 12 -9.65 28.43 -29.09
N PHE A 13 -10.57 28.74 -28.18
CA PHE A 13 -10.31 29.66 -27.07
C PHE A 13 -9.44 28.98 -26.01
N LEU A 14 -9.78 27.75 -25.61
CA LEU A 14 -9.00 26.94 -24.65
C LEU A 14 -7.53 26.76 -25.06
N ARG A 15 -7.24 26.53 -26.35
CA ARG A 15 -5.85 26.48 -26.89
C ARG A 15 -5.09 27.81 -26.83
N MET A 16 -5.78 28.95 -26.85
CA MET A 16 -5.16 30.28 -26.78
C MET A 16 -4.93 30.77 -25.34
N VAL A 17 -5.66 30.24 -24.34
CA VAL A 17 -5.45 30.56 -22.92
C VAL A 17 -4.53 29.56 -22.21
N GLY A 18 -3.94 28.59 -22.94
CA GLY A 18 -3.10 27.54 -22.35
C GLY A 18 -3.87 26.56 -21.48
N ALA A 19 -5.19 26.50 -21.60
CA ALA A 19 -6.04 25.50 -20.96
C ALA A 19 -6.08 24.23 -21.84
N GLU A 20 -4.90 23.71 -22.15
CA GLU A 20 -4.72 22.33 -22.60
C GLU A 20 -4.69 21.48 -21.33
N MET A 21 -5.64 20.55 -21.21
CA MET A 21 -5.71 19.67 -20.04
C MET A 21 -4.35 18.98 -19.86
N PRO A 22 -3.82 18.95 -18.63
CA PRO A 22 -2.55 18.32 -18.36
C PRO A 22 -2.66 16.88 -18.84
N MET A 23 -1.64 16.43 -19.57
CA MET A 23 -1.47 15.00 -19.81
C MET A 23 -1.69 14.32 -18.47
N THR A 24 -2.68 13.43 -18.40
CA THR A 24 -2.80 12.50 -17.28
C THR A 24 -1.47 11.76 -17.25
N SER A 25 -0.59 12.20 -16.35
CA SER A 25 0.66 11.54 -16.03
C SER A 25 0.34 10.07 -15.84
N ASP A 26 1.10 9.20 -16.50
CA ASP A 26 0.84 7.76 -16.48
C ASP A 26 0.87 7.30 -15.01
N GLN A 27 -0.29 6.88 -14.52
CA GLN A 27 -0.42 6.47 -13.13
C GLN A 27 0.05 5.01 -13.05
N VAL A 28 1.18 4.78 -12.41
CA VAL A 28 1.62 3.43 -12.10
C VAL A 28 0.79 2.93 -10.92
N ILE A 29 -0.21 2.12 -11.22
CA ILE A 29 -0.96 1.35 -10.22
C ILE A 29 -0.35 -0.03 -10.20
N TRP A 30 0.18 -0.43 -9.05
CA TRP A 30 0.51 -1.83 -8.81
C TRP A 30 -0.35 -2.36 -7.68
N SER A 31 -0.78 -3.60 -7.84
CA SER A 31 -1.50 -4.33 -6.80
C SER A 31 -0.61 -5.44 -6.30
N GLU A 32 -0.40 -5.50 -5.00
CA GLU A 32 0.18 -6.68 -4.39
C GLU A 32 -0.95 -7.65 -4.05
N GLN A 33 -0.79 -8.91 -4.48
CA GLN A 33 -1.64 -9.98 -3.99
C GLN A 33 -1.20 -10.31 -2.57
N ASN A 34 -2.10 -10.14 -1.60
CA ASN A 34 -1.81 -10.53 -0.22
C ASN A 34 -1.58 -12.06 -0.13
N ARG A 35 -0.78 -12.50 0.85
CA ARG A 35 -0.53 -13.92 1.10
C ARG A 35 -1.83 -14.61 1.45
N LEU A 36 -2.16 -15.69 0.72
CA LEU A 36 -3.37 -16.48 0.94
C LEU A 36 -3.32 -17.37 2.20
N HIS A 37 -2.21 -17.38 2.95
CA HIS A 37 -2.13 -18.16 4.18
C HIS A 37 -2.98 -17.52 5.28
N ILE A 38 -3.84 -18.35 5.88
CA ILE A 38 -4.74 -17.95 6.95
C ILE A 38 -4.00 -18.01 8.27
N SER A 39 -3.91 -16.86 8.95
CA SER A 39 -3.40 -16.76 10.31
C SER A 39 -4.24 -15.82 11.14
N TYR A 40 -4.39 -16.14 12.43
CA TYR A 40 -5.05 -15.30 13.41
C TYR A 40 -4.11 -15.04 14.57
N ASP A 41 -4.03 -13.78 14.97
CA ASP A 41 -3.38 -13.35 16.20
C ASP A 41 -4.41 -13.20 17.33
N ASN A 42 -3.93 -13.16 18.57
CA ASN A 42 -4.75 -12.88 19.76
C ASN A 42 -5.94 -13.83 19.97
N MET A 43 -5.80 -15.10 19.57
CA MET A 43 -6.76 -16.12 19.97
C MET A 43 -6.54 -16.53 21.42
N THR A 44 -7.59 -16.96 22.10
CA THR A 44 -7.53 -17.44 23.48
C THR A 44 -8.00 -18.88 23.58
N ALA A 45 -7.33 -19.68 24.40
CA ALA A 45 -7.80 -21.03 24.71
C ALA A 45 -8.78 -21.00 25.90
N ASN A 46 -9.82 -21.81 25.84
CA ASN A 46 -10.66 -22.09 27.01
C ASN A 46 -9.85 -22.87 28.09
N GLY A 47 -10.33 -22.93 29.32
CA GLY A 47 -9.65 -23.62 30.43
C GLY A 47 -9.34 -25.10 30.17
N ALA A 48 -10.11 -25.77 29.31
CA ALA A 48 -9.84 -27.16 28.88
C ALA A 48 -8.80 -27.28 27.75
N GLY A 49 -8.40 -26.16 27.11
CA GLY A 49 -7.38 -26.14 26.05
C GLY A 49 -7.79 -26.72 24.70
N THR A 50 -9.08 -27.05 24.52
CA THR A 50 -9.62 -27.69 23.30
C THR A 50 -10.36 -26.73 22.38
N ILE A 51 -10.73 -25.55 22.87
CA ILE A 51 -11.47 -24.54 22.11
C ILE A 51 -10.61 -23.28 22.07
N LEU A 52 -10.36 -22.78 20.86
CA LEU A 52 -9.66 -21.53 20.61
C LEU A 52 -10.66 -20.50 20.10
N THR A 53 -10.74 -19.36 20.77
CA THR A 53 -11.71 -18.30 20.48
C THR A 53 -11.01 -17.07 19.91
N LEU A 54 -11.56 -16.56 18.81
CA LEU A 54 -11.26 -15.26 18.22
C LEU A 54 -12.28 -14.23 18.74
N SER A 55 -11.79 -13.16 19.35
CA SER A 55 -12.64 -12.07 19.87
C SER A 55 -13.14 -11.15 18.75
N ALA A 56 -14.38 -10.65 18.88
CA ALA A 56 -15.04 -9.74 17.93
C ALA A 56 -14.22 -8.49 17.58
N THR A 57 -13.36 -8.03 18.50
CA THR A 57 -12.49 -6.86 18.30
C THR A 57 -11.39 -7.09 17.26
N ALA A 58 -11.18 -8.33 16.80
CA ALA A 58 -10.14 -8.66 15.83
C ALA A 58 -10.42 -8.13 14.41
N GLY A 59 -11.65 -7.67 14.11
CA GLY A 59 -12.01 -7.07 12.82
C GLY A 59 -11.95 -8.03 11.61
N GLN A 60 -11.55 -9.28 11.82
CA GLN A 60 -11.35 -10.30 10.79
C GLN A 60 -12.39 -11.40 10.93
N ASN A 61 -13.10 -11.73 9.85
CA ASN A 61 -13.98 -12.89 9.86
C ASN A 61 -13.15 -14.19 9.92
N MET A 62 -13.60 -15.13 10.75
CA MET A 62 -12.98 -16.44 10.84
C MET A 62 -13.34 -17.27 9.59
N VAL A 63 -12.33 -17.62 8.78
CA VAL A 63 -12.47 -18.43 7.55
C VAL A 63 -11.90 -19.85 7.70
N ILE A 64 -11.47 -20.23 8.91
CA ILE A 64 -11.01 -21.60 9.21
C ILE A 64 -12.16 -22.58 9.01
N SER A 65 -11.89 -23.69 8.33
CA SER A 65 -12.83 -24.77 8.04
C SER A 65 -12.56 -26.02 8.88
N VAL A 66 -13.56 -26.91 8.98
CA VAL A 66 -13.39 -28.22 9.63
C VAL A 66 -12.38 -29.06 8.84
N ASN A 67 -11.53 -29.79 9.56
CA ASN A 67 -10.39 -30.58 9.07
C ASN A 67 -9.16 -29.75 8.63
N ASP A 68 -9.14 -28.45 8.88
CA ASP A 68 -7.92 -27.66 8.73
C ASP A 68 -6.87 -28.09 9.75
N THR A 69 -5.62 -28.20 9.31
CA THR A 69 -4.51 -28.50 10.18
C THR A 69 -3.81 -27.21 10.59
N VAL A 70 -3.65 -27.01 11.89
CA VAL A 70 -3.20 -25.75 12.47
C VAL A 70 -1.96 -25.92 13.33
N VAL A 71 -1.11 -24.89 13.35
CA VAL A 71 -0.07 -24.69 14.35
C VAL A 71 -0.56 -23.62 15.31
N VAL A 72 -0.56 -23.92 16.59
CA VAL A 72 -0.87 -22.98 17.67
C VAL A 72 0.44 -22.60 18.34
N LEU A 73 0.69 -21.31 18.47
CA LEU A 73 1.86 -20.74 19.14
C LEU A 73 1.39 -19.79 20.23
N ASP A 74 1.87 -19.99 21.46
CA ASP A 74 1.79 -19.00 22.51
C ASP A 74 2.91 -17.97 22.32
N THR A 75 2.54 -16.70 22.12
CA THR A 75 3.48 -15.61 21.85
C THR A 75 4.30 -15.18 23.07
N GLY A 76 3.79 -15.42 24.28
CA GLY A 76 4.47 -15.06 25.52
C GLY A 76 5.46 -16.13 25.98
N THR A 77 5.11 -17.40 25.82
CA THR A 77 5.91 -18.53 26.31
C THR A 77 6.74 -19.22 25.23
N GLY A 78 6.41 -19.02 23.95
CA GLY A 78 7.01 -19.73 22.82
C GLY A 78 6.55 -21.19 22.69
N ALA A 79 5.60 -21.64 23.51
CA ALA A 79 5.03 -22.97 23.40
C ALA A 79 4.32 -23.14 22.05
N SER A 80 4.56 -24.26 21.37
CA SER A 80 3.91 -24.55 20.09
C SER A 80 3.40 -25.97 20.03
N GLY A 81 2.29 -26.17 19.35
CA GLY A 81 1.71 -27.49 19.15
C GLY A 81 0.88 -27.55 17.88
N LYS A 82 0.73 -28.75 17.32
CA LYS A 82 -0.03 -28.96 16.09
C LYS A 82 -1.37 -29.64 16.40
N ALA A 83 -2.42 -29.21 15.73
CA ALA A 83 -3.75 -29.78 15.86
C ALA A 83 -4.49 -29.88 14.54
N ILE A 84 -5.64 -30.55 14.58
CA ILE A 84 -6.68 -30.52 13.55
C ILE A 84 -7.94 -29.87 14.11
N VAL A 85 -8.63 -29.09 13.28
CA VAL A 85 -9.91 -28.48 13.61
C VAL A 85 -11.03 -29.51 13.44
N THR A 86 -11.76 -29.78 14.53
CA THR A 86 -12.86 -30.78 14.55
C THR A 86 -14.24 -30.15 14.47
N ALA A 87 -14.37 -28.89 14.91
CA ALA A 87 -15.60 -28.12 14.77
C ALA A 87 -15.28 -26.63 14.65
N VAL A 88 -16.16 -25.91 13.96
CA VAL A 88 -16.09 -24.46 13.78
C VAL A 88 -17.44 -23.90 14.20
N ALA A 89 -17.43 -22.96 15.14
CA ALA A 89 -18.61 -22.21 15.56
C ALA A 89 -18.43 -20.75 15.11
N ALA A 90 -19.32 -20.29 14.24
CA ALA A 90 -19.36 -18.89 13.87
C ALA A 90 -19.76 -18.05 15.09
N GLY A 91 -19.00 -17.00 15.37
CA GLY A 91 -19.44 -15.91 16.25
C GLY A 91 -20.14 -14.82 15.42
N GLY A 92 -20.53 -13.73 16.07
CA GLY A 92 -20.92 -12.50 15.36
C GLY A 92 -19.77 -11.96 14.49
N PRO A 93 -19.98 -10.82 13.79
CA PRO A 93 -18.94 -10.22 12.94
C PRO A 93 -17.60 -10.09 13.67
N GLY A 94 -16.52 -10.60 13.06
CA GLY A 94 -15.18 -10.59 13.66
C GLY A 94 -14.93 -11.59 14.80
N ALA A 95 -15.90 -12.43 15.17
CA ALA A 95 -15.77 -13.42 16.26
C ALA A 95 -15.95 -14.85 15.76
N GLY A 96 -15.33 -15.81 16.44
CA GLY A 96 -15.47 -17.21 16.12
C GLY A 96 -14.78 -18.12 17.12
N ALA A 97 -15.14 -19.39 17.12
CA ALA A 97 -14.46 -20.40 17.91
C ALA A 97 -14.17 -21.62 17.04
N ILE A 98 -12.97 -22.18 17.21
CA ILE A 98 -12.61 -23.49 16.65
C ILE A 98 -12.42 -24.47 17.79
N THR A 99 -12.96 -25.67 17.62
CA THR A 99 -12.58 -26.82 18.46
C THR A 99 -11.45 -27.55 17.77
N VAL A 100 -10.38 -27.80 18.51
CA VAL A 100 -9.14 -28.38 18.01
C VAL A 100 -8.81 -29.66 18.77
N GLN A 101 -8.20 -30.59 18.07
CA GLN A 101 -7.62 -31.80 18.64
C GLN A 101 -6.12 -31.81 18.35
N ALA A 102 -5.31 -31.72 19.41
CA ALA A 102 -3.85 -31.78 19.33
C ALA A 102 -3.40 -33.18 18.88
N TRP A 103 -2.37 -33.22 18.01
CA TRP A 103 -1.85 -34.47 17.46
C TRP A 103 -1.07 -35.30 18.47
N ASP A 104 -0.40 -34.65 19.40
CA ASP A 104 0.34 -35.26 20.51
C ASP A 104 -0.55 -35.58 21.71
N GLY A 105 -1.84 -35.24 21.65
CA GLY A 105 -2.79 -35.38 22.75
C GLY A 105 -2.63 -34.34 23.87
N VAL A 106 -1.69 -33.39 23.73
CA VAL A 106 -1.40 -32.35 24.72
C VAL A 106 -2.26 -31.13 24.44
N GLN A 107 -3.23 -30.87 25.33
CA GLN A 107 -4.18 -29.76 25.15
C GLN A 107 -3.52 -28.39 25.39
N TYR A 108 -4.06 -27.34 24.78
CA TYR A 108 -3.55 -25.97 24.88
C TYR A 108 -3.97 -25.28 26.18
N THR A 109 -3.55 -25.85 27.31
CA THR A 109 -3.87 -25.36 28.66
C THR A 109 -2.69 -24.62 29.28
N ALA A 110 -2.96 -23.85 30.34
CA ALA A 110 -1.92 -23.17 31.12
C ALA A 110 -0.89 -24.14 31.72
N ALA A 111 -1.28 -25.39 32.03
CA ALA A 111 -0.38 -26.42 32.51
C ALA A 111 0.65 -26.88 31.46
N ASN A 112 0.35 -26.67 30.18
CA ASN A 112 1.21 -27.01 29.04
C ASN A 112 1.87 -25.76 28.42
N ASN A 113 2.07 -24.72 29.23
CA ASN A 113 2.67 -23.43 28.86
C ASN A 113 1.86 -22.59 27.84
N PHE A 114 0.57 -22.86 27.67
CA PHE A 114 -0.34 -21.98 26.91
C PHE A 114 -1.09 -21.05 27.88
N ASN A 115 -0.40 -20.06 28.45
CA ASN A 115 -0.90 -19.23 29.56
C ASN A 115 -0.81 -17.71 29.33
N SER A 116 -0.27 -17.24 28.21
CA SER A 116 -0.14 -15.79 27.95
C SER A 116 -1.46 -15.10 27.63
N GLY A 117 -2.48 -15.86 27.23
CA GLY A 117 -3.73 -15.31 26.72
C GLY A 117 -3.63 -14.69 25.32
N SER A 118 -2.50 -14.85 24.61
CA SER A 118 -2.36 -14.45 23.21
C SER A 118 -1.72 -15.56 22.37
N LEU A 119 -2.60 -16.33 21.71
CA LEU A 119 -2.24 -17.41 20.82
C LEU A 119 -2.26 -16.94 19.36
N LYS A 120 -1.25 -17.33 18.61
CA LYS A 120 -1.21 -17.25 17.16
C LYS A 120 -1.58 -18.61 16.59
N VAL A 121 -2.54 -18.62 15.67
CA VAL A 121 -2.99 -19.83 14.99
C VAL A 121 -2.72 -19.67 13.51
N PHE A 122 -1.97 -20.61 12.94
CA PHE A 122 -1.60 -20.64 11.52
C PHE A 122 -2.13 -21.92 10.87
N VAL A 123 -2.87 -21.77 9.77
CA VAL A 123 -3.34 -22.92 8.97
C VAL A 123 -2.26 -23.32 7.97
N TYR A 124 -1.74 -24.54 8.08
CA TYR A 124 -0.70 -25.05 7.17
C TYR A 124 -1.21 -26.06 6.15
N GLY A 125 -2.47 -26.45 6.22
CA GLY A 125 -3.05 -27.46 5.33
C GLY A 125 -4.40 -27.96 5.82
N SER A 126 -4.78 -29.13 5.31
CA SER A 126 -6.01 -29.84 5.68
C SER A 126 -5.81 -31.35 5.58
N ALA A 127 -6.46 -32.12 6.43
CA ALA A 127 -6.32 -33.58 6.46
C ALA A 127 -7.69 -34.28 6.36
N TYR A 128 -7.85 -35.19 5.40
CA TYR A 128 -9.10 -35.91 5.17
C TYR A 128 -8.87 -37.42 5.16
N SER A 129 -9.83 -38.18 5.72
CA SER A 129 -9.86 -39.63 5.54
C SER A 129 -10.25 -39.98 4.09
N LYS A 130 -9.83 -41.15 3.62
CA LYS A 130 -10.09 -41.59 2.24
C LYS A 130 -11.60 -41.75 2.01
N GLY A 131 -12.11 -41.20 0.91
CA GLY A 131 -13.52 -41.34 0.50
C GLY A 131 -14.49 -40.36 1.19
N ARG A 132 -13.98 -39.29 1.82
CA ARG A 132 -14.79 -38.27 2.48
C ARG A 132 -15.63 -37.44 1.51
N SER A 133 -16.80 -37.02 1.96
CA SER A 133 -17.65 -36.04 1.26
C SER A 133 -17.34 -34.63 1.74
N THR A 134 -17.62 -33.62 0.91
CA THR A 134 -17.41 -32.18 1.21
C THR A 134 -18.70 -31.37 1.16
N VAL A 135 -19.85 -32.05 1.17
CA VAL A 135 -21.19 -31.45 1.01
C VAL A 135 -22.10 -31.78 2.21
N GLY A 136 -21.52 -32.27 3.30
CA GLY A 136 -22.23 -32.71 4.49
C GLY A 136 -22.16 -31.71 5.64
N THR A 137 -22.34 -32.21 6.87
CA THR A 137 -22.21 -31.43 8.10
C THR A 137 -21.12 -32.01 9.00
N GLY A 138 -20.71 -31.23 10.01
CA GLY A 138 -19.66 -31.63 10.95
C GLY A 138 -18.36 -31.92 10.21
N ALA A 139 -17.96 -33.17 10.24
CA ALA A 139 -16.67 -33.59 9.71
C ALA A 139 -16.65 -33.52 8.16
N ASP A 140 -17.79 -33.64 7.48
CA ASP A 140 -17.94 -33.52 6.00
C ASP A 140 -18.39 -32.11 5.56
N ALA A 141 -18.26 -31.11 6.44
CA ALA A 141 -18.70 -29.75 6.18
C ALA A 141 -18.04 -29.13 4.93
N ALA A 142 -18.82 -28.36 4.18
CA ALA A 142 -18.32 -27.55 3.08
C ALA A 142 -17.30 -26.53 3.60
N ARG A 143 -16.20 -26.37 2.85
CA ARG A 143 -15.16 -25.39 3.20
C ARG A 143 -15.57 -23.98 2.83
N VAL A 144 -15.08 -23.03 3.61
CA VAL A 144 -15.16 -21.60 3.28
C VAL A 144 -14.14 -21.33 2.17
N SER A 145 -14.61 -20.76 1.05
CA SER A 145 -13.72 -20.26 0.00
C SER A 145 -13.11 -18.93 0.47
N VAL A 146 -11.81 -18.75 0.21
CA VAL A 146 -11.10 -17.51 0.51
C VAL A 146 -10.74 -16.86 -0.82
N ASP A 147 -11.28 -15.67 -1.05
CA ASP A 147 -10.94 -14.86 -2.22
C ASP A 147 -9.68 -14.03 -1.95
N PRO A 148 -8.78 -13.86 -2.93
CA PRO A 148 -7.59 -13.04 -2.76
C PRO A 148 -7.96 -11.56 -2.58
N SER A 149 -7.41 -10.92 -1.55
CA SER A 149 -7.49 -9.47 -1.38
C SER A 149 -6.31 -8.78 -2.07
N PHE A 150 -6.58 -7.72 -2.82
CA PHE A 150 -5.56 -6.88 -3.44
C PHE A 150 -5.41 -5.56 -2.67
N THR A 151 -4.18 -5.22 -2.29
CA THR A 151 -3.85 -3.86 -1.82
C THR A 151 -3.34 -3.09 -3.03
N GLN A 152 -3.97 -1.96 -3.34
CA GLN A 152 -3.57 -1.11 -4.45
C GLN A 152 -2.72 0.03 -3.91
N TYR A 153 -1.53 0.19 -4.49
CA TYR A 153 -0.67 1.33 -4.23
C TYR A 153 -0.66 2.23 -5.46
N ALA A 154 -0.67 3.52 -5.22
CA ALA A 154 -0.66 4.53 -6.27
C ALA A 154 0.22 5.69 -5.81
N ASN A 155 1.22 6.03 -6.63
CA ASN A 155 1.99 7.23 -6.38
C ASN A 155 1.28 8.45 -7.00
N SER A 156 1.25 9.58 -6.28
CA SER A 156 0.67 10.81 -6.80
C SER A 156 1.73 11.62 -7.59
N PRO A 157 1.33 12.34 -8.64
CA PRO A 157 2.28 13.16 -9.39
C PRO A 157 2.78 14.34 -8.53
N VAL A 158 4.10 14.54 -8.48
CA VAL A 158 4.72 15.69 -7.80
C VAL A 158 5.10 16.78 -8.79
N ILE A 159 4.69 18.02 -8.49
CA ILE A 159 5.02 19.19 -9.30
C ILE A 159 6.11 20.00 -8.59
N ILE A 160 7.33 19.99 -9.12
CA ILE A 160 8.44 20.82 -8.64
C ILE A 160 8.42 22.17 -9.38
N ARG A 161 8.26 23.27 -8.63
CA ARG A 161 8.36 24.63 -9.18
C ARG A 161 9.59 25.32 -8.61
N ASN A 162 10.49 25.76 -9.48
CA ASN A 162 11.63 26.60 -9.11
C ASN A 162 11.56 27.94 -9.85
N GLN A 163 11.81 29.05 -9.14
CA GLN A 163 11.87 30.38 -9.72
C GLN A 163 13.28 30.95 -9.50
N TYR A 164 13.99 31.23 -10.59
CA TYR A 164 15.28 31.93 -10.53
C TYR A 164 15.05 33.43 -10.69
N VAL A 165 15.37 34.22 -9.65
CA VAL A 165 15.34 35.69 -9.69
C VAL A 165 16.75 36.20 -9.45
N VAL A 166 17.27 36.98 -10.40
CA VAL A 166 18.54 37.69 -10.26
C VAL A 166 18.26 39.13 -9.87
N ASN A 167 18.81 39.57 -8.74
CA ASN A 167 18.89 40.99 -8.40
C ASN A 167 20.14 41.59 -9.08
N GLY A 168 20.05 41.97 -10.35
CA GLY A 168 21.19 42.56 -11.06
C GLY A 168 20.91 42.90 -12.53
N SER A 169 21.55 43.96 -13.00
CA SER A 169 21.41 44.61 -14.32
C SER A 169 21.32 43.65 -15.52
N ASP A 170 20.47 44.02 -16.47
CA ASP A 170 20.12 43.39 -17.77
C ASP A 170 21.33 42.94 -18.65
N MET A 171 22.55 43.35 -18.29
CA MET A 171 23.80 42.90 -18.93
C MET A 171 24.36 41.57 -18.38
N ALA A 172 23.79 41.02 -17.30
CA ALA A 172 24.22 39.74 -16.75
C ALA A 172 23.53 38.52 -17.41
N GLN A 173 22.57 38.75 -18.32
CA GLN A 173 21.67 37.72 -18.84
C GLN A 173 22.17 37.01 -20.10
N ILE A 174 22.81 37.71 -21.03
CA ILE A 174 23.35 37.14 -22.28
C ILE A 174 24.70 37.80 -22.58
N GLY A 175 25.78 37.06 -22.34
CA GLY A 175 27.12 37.47 -22.71
C GLY A 175 27.49 36.90 -24.07
N TRP A 176 27.94 37.75 -24.98
CA TRP A 176 28.54 37.32 -26.24
C TRP A 176 30.05 37.19 -26.01
N VAL A 177 30.59 35.99 -26.17
CA VAL A 177 32.05 35.80 -26.19
C VAL A 177 32.48 35.91 -27.65
N GLU A 178 33.24 36.94 -27.97
CA GLU A 178 33.87 37.07 -29.28
C GLU A 178 35.04 36.10 -29.35
N VAL A 179 34.98 35.17 -30.29
CA VAL A 179 36.09 34.28 -30.61
C VAL A 179 36.63 34.68 -31.97
N ALA A 180 37.85 35.18 -31.98
CA ALA A 180 38.61 35.39 -33.20
C ALA A 180 39.37 34.10 -33.53
N THR A 181 39.20 33.62 -34.75
CA THR A 181 40.12 32.62 -35.32
C THR A 181 41.43 33.32 -35.73
N GLU A 182 42.54 32.57 -35.79
CA GLU A 182 43.89 33.11 -36.09
C GLU A 182 43.96 33.88 -37.43
N ASP A 183 43.01 33.62 -38.34
CA ASP A 183 42.83 34.32 -39.64
C ASP A 183 41.95 35.58 -39.58
N GLY A 184 41.61 36.08 -38.39
CA GLY A 184 40.89 37.35 -38.22
C GLY A 184 39.38 37.31 -38.53
N ALA A 185 38.79 36.13 -38.68
CA ALA A 185 37.34 35.97 -38.70
C ALA A 185 36.80 35.90 -37.26
N SER A 186 36.01 36.91 -36.86
CA SER A 186 35.31 36.98 -35.57
C SER A 186 33.92 36.36 -35.64
N GLY A 187 33.56 35.58 -34.64
CA GLY A 187 32.20 35.09 -34.42
C GLY A 187 31.77 35.24 -32.95
N TYR A 188 30.46 35.30 -32.70
CA TYR A 188 29.92 35.37 -31.35
C TYR A 188 29.27 34.05 -30.94
N LEU A 189 29.69 33.48 -29.80
CA LEU A 189 29.06 32.32 -29.19
C LEU A 189 28.20 32.75 -27.99
N TRP A 190 27.04 32.10 -27.83
CA TRP A 190 26.11 32.37 -26.72
C TRP A 190 26.63 31.69 -25.45
N TYR A 191 26.85 32.46 -24.38
CA TYR A 191 27.19 31.93 -23.06
C TYR A 191 26.09 32.27 -22.05
N LEU A 192 25.32 31.26 -21.62
CA LEU A 192 24.42 31.38 -20.48
C LEU A 192 25.18 31.02 -19.20
N LYS A 193 25.70 32.04 -18.52
CA LYS A 193 26.30 31.87 -17.21
C LYS A 193 25.20 31.50 -16.20
N ALA A 194 25.27 30.29 -15.64
CA ALA A 194 24.41 29.72 -14.57
C ALA A 194 23.27 28.76 -14.98
N GLU A 195 23.12 28.38 -16.24
CA GLU A 195 22.16 27.32 -16.63
C GLU A 195 22.52 25.96 -16.02
N SER A 196 23.81 25.62 -16.00
CA SER A 196 24.28 24.34 -15.44
C SER A 196 24.00 24.24 -13.94
N GLU A 197 24.10 25.34 -13.20
CA GLU A 197 23.89 25.35 -11.75
C GLU A 197 22.40 25.26 -11.39
N THR A 198 21.53 25.93 -12.16
CA THR A 198 20.07 25.84 -11.95
C THR A 198 19.52 24.46 -12.31
N ARG A 199 20.07 23.82 -13.36
CA ARG A 199 19.77 22.43 -13.70
C ARG A 199 20.21 21.45 -12.61
N LEU A 200 21.42 21.61 -12.06
CA LEU A 200 21.94 20.70 -11.04
C LEU A 200 21.10 20.74 -9.75
N ARG A 201 20.58 21.93 -9.37
CA ARG A 201 19.63 22.05 -8.25
C ARG A 201 18.26 21.44 -8.56
N PHE A 202 17.81 21.51 -9.81
CA PHE A 202 16.55 20.88 -10.20
C PHE A 202 16.65 19.35 -10.19
N GLU A 203 17.77 18.81 -10.66
CA GLU A 203 18.07 17.37 -10.60
C GLU A 203 18.16 16.89 -9.15
N ASP A 204 18.80 17.67 -8.27
CA ASP A 204 18.83 17.41 -6.82
C ASP A 204 17.42 17.40 -6.20
N TYR A 205 16.57 18.40 -6.51
CA TYR A 205 15.18 18.39 -6.03
C TYR A 205 14.36 17.21 -6.56
N LEU A 206 14.64 16.75 -7.78
CA LEU A 206 13.97 15.58 -8.35
C LEU A 206 14.34 14.32 -7.56
N GLU A 207 15.63 14.13 -7.25
CA GLU A 207 16.09 13.00 -6.45
C GLU A 207 15.53 13.04 -5.02
N MET A 208 15.61 14.20 -4.38
CA MET A 208 15.13 14.38 -3.00
C MET A 208 13.62 14.13 -2.84
N VAL A 209 12.81 14.51 -3.84
CA VAL A 209 11.37 14.22 -3.83
C VAL A 209 11.10 12.71 -3.85
N CYS A 210 11.92 11.91 -4.52
CA CYS A 210 11.78 10.46 -4.54
C CYS A 210 12.26 9.80 -3.24
N VAL A 211 13.23 10.39 -2.53
CA VAL A 211 13.83 9.81 -1.31
C VAL A 211 13.08 10.21 -0.05
N GLU A 212 12.59 11.45 0.03
CA GLU A 212 11.96 12.03 1.23
C GLU A 212 10.44 12.19 1.11
N GLY A 213 9.83 11.66 0.04
CA GLY A 213 8.38 11.70 -0.15
C GLY A 213 7.63 10.97 0.97
N GLU A 214 6.67 11.66 1.59
CA GLU A 214 5.77 11.06 2.59
C GLU A 214 4.29 11.24 2.19
N LEU A 215 3.46 10.28 2.59
CA LEU A 215 2.02 10.36 2.42
C LEU A 215 1.44 11.46 3.31
N ASN A 216 0.63 12.34 2.73
CA ASN A 216 -0.09 13.33 3.49
C ASN A 216 -1.29 12.69 4.22
N VAL A 217 -1.22 12.63 5.55
CA VAL A 217 -2.32 12.17 6.43
C VAL A 217 -3.12 13.31 7.07
N ALA A 218 -2.88 14.56 6.66
CA ALA A 218 -3.52 15.72 7.28
C ALA A 218 -4.98 15.90 6.84
N ALA A 219 -5.92 15.67 7.76
CA ALA A 219 -7.35 15.96 7.60
C ALA A 219 -7.73 17.47 7.68
N GLY A 220 -6.75 18.36 7.52
CA GLY A 220 -6.91 19.81 7.72
C GLY A 220 -7.63 20.54 6.56
N ALA A 221 -8.02 21.79 6.79
CA ALA A 221 -8.63 22.65 5.77
C ALA A 221 -7.58 23.45 4.98
N GLY A 222 -7.74 23.57 3.66
CA GLY A 222 -6.89 24.39 2.79
C GLY A 222 -6.44 23.67 1.51
N ASP A 223 -5.36 24.14 0.89
CA ASP A 223 -4.79 23.52 -0.32
C ASP A 223 -3.85 22.34 -0.03
N TYR A 224 -3.53 22.10 1.24
CA TYR A 224 -2.69 21.00 1.71
C TYR A 224 -3.49 19.81 2.25
N GLN A 225 -4.77 19.70 1.89
CA GLN A 225 -5.62 18.56 2.28
C GLN A 225 -5.32 17.33 1.42
N ILE A 226 -5.59 16.14 1.96
CA ILE A 226 -5.35 14.83 1.31
C ILE A 226 -5.86 14.80 -0.15
N ASP A 227 -7.08 15.26 -0.40
CA ASP A 227 -7.70 15.21 -1.73
C ASP A 227 -7.03 16.13 -2.78
N LYS A 228 -6.28 17.14 -2.33
CA LYS A 228 -5.62 18.12 -3.19
C LYS A 228 -4.11 17.94 -3.28
N LEU A 229 -3.49 17.48 -2.21
CA LEU A 229 -2.05 17.22 -2.11
C LEU A 229 -1.83 15.91 -1.34
N PRO A 230 -2.12 14.75 -1.96
CA PRO A 230 -2.09 13.45 -1.29
C PRO A 230 -0.67 13.02 -0.84
N GLY A 231 0.38 13.64 -1.37
CA GLY A 231 1.76 13.22 -1.09
C GLY A 231 2.11 11.92 -1.82
N THR A 232 3.32 11.43 -1.60
CA THR A 232 3.85 10.26 -2.31
C THR A 232 4.36 9.25 -1.29
N GLU A 233 4.05 7.97 -1.47
CA GLU A 233 4.67 6.89 -0.71
C GLU A 233 5.96 6.48 -1.42
N GLY A 234 7.09 6.50 -0.69
CA GLY A 234 8.37 5.91 -1.11
C GLY A 234 8.40 4.39 -0.96
#